data_AF-A0A651F1D6-F1
#
_entry.id   AF-A0A651F1D6-F1
#
_cell.length_a   1.000
_cell.length_b   1.000
_cell.length_c   1.000
_cell.angle_alpha   90.00
_cell.angle_beta   90.00
_cell.angle_gamma   90.00
#
_symmetry.space_group_name_H-M   'P 1'
#
loop_
_entity.id
_entity.type
_entity.pdbx_description
1 polymer ?
#
loop_
_entity_poly.entity_id
_entity_poly.type
_entity_poly.pdbx_seq_one_letter_code
_entity_poly.pdbx_strand_id
1 'polypeptide(L)'
;MTTEIRFYHLTRGGTEQFLPPLLEKIYAGGMRILVRLGSAERVAALDAMLWSHHPEGFLPHSAEKDEFTEEQPVFLTAENENPNKADVLVLADGVLPEKPEDFSICCILFNGLDEEATAAARTQWKAFRDKGFETVYFRQTETGGWEKTA
;
A
#
# COMPACT_ATOMS: atom_id res chain seq x y z
N MET A 1 -17.06 -4.26 -10.79
CA MET A 1 -16.25 -3.03 -10.70
C MET A 1 -14.84 -3.42 -11.13
N THR A 2 -14.13 -2.60 -11.89
CA THR A 2 -12.74 -2.91 -12.30
C THR A 2 -11.80 -2.37 -11.23
N THR A 3 -10.82 -3.15 -10.81
CA THR A 3 -9.78 -2.72 -9.85
C THR A 3 -8.94 -1.59 -10.44
N GLU A 4 -8.74 -0.53 -9.66
CA GLU A 4 -7.79 0.55 -9.97
C GLU A 4 -6.40 0.21 -9.39
N ILE A 5 -5.36 0.23 -10.22
CA ILE A 5 -3.97 0.01 -9.80
C ILE A 5 -3.25 1.36 -9.73
N ARG A 6 -2.91 1.79 -8.51
CA ARG A 6 -2.21 3.05 -8.24
C ARG A 6 -0.73 2.81 -8.03
N PHE A 7 0.12 3.42 -8.84
CA PHE A 7 1.56 3.42 -8.65
C PHE A 7 2.01 4.70 -7.97
N TYR A 8 2.60 4.58 -6.78
CA TYR A 8 3.15 5.69 -6.00
C TYR A 8 4.67 5.74 -6.14
N HIS A 9 5.15 6.74 -6.88
CA HIS A 9 6.56 7.04 -7.08
C HIS A 9 7.06 7.93 -5.95
N LEU A 10 7.73 7.33 -4.98
CA LEU A 10 8.28 8.03 -3.81
C LEU A 10 9.59 8.69 -4.22
N THR A 11 9.63 10.02 -4.25
CA THR A 11 10.85 10.77 -4.60
C THR A 11 11.54 11.33 -3.36
N ARG A 12 10.88 11.28 -2.19
CA ARG A 12 11.34 11.84 -0.91
C ARG A 12 10.80 11.00 0.26
N GLY A 13 11.67 10.73 1.23
CA GLY A 13 11.31 9.88 2.37
C GLY A 13 11.14 8.41 1.97
N GLY A 14 11.22 7.53 2.96
CA GLY A 14 11.04 6.09 2.76
C GLY A 14 9.57 5.70 2.78
N THR A 15 9.30 4.44 2.40
CA THR A 15 7.99 3.80 2.55
C THR A 15 7.42 3.99 3.96
N GLU A 16 8.25 3.87 5.02
CA GLU A 16 7.77 4.03 6.40
C GLU A 16 7.27 5.45 6.70
N GLN A 17 7.80 6.48 6.04
CA GLN A 17 7.34 7.86 6.25
C GLN A 17 6.02 8.14 5.50
N PHE A 18 5.82 7.47 4.37
CA PHE A 18 4.65 7.71 3.53
C PHE A 18 3.44 6.84 3.91
N LEU A 19 3.67 5.61 4.41
CA LEU A 19 2.58 4.70 4.76
C LEU A 19 1.59 5.30 5.77
N PRO A 20 2.00 5.84 6.93
CA PRO A 20 1.04 6.33 7.93
C PRO A 20 0.00 7.33 7.37
N PRO A 21 0.37 8.47 6.74
CA PRO A 21 -0.61 9.41 6.23
C PRO A 21 -1.47 8.84 5.08
N LEU A 22 -0.94 7.89 4.31
CA LEU A 22 -1.74 7.19 3.29
C LEU A 22 -2.82 6.31 3.95
N LEU A 23 -2.43 5.50 4.93
CA LEU A 23 -3.33 4.58 5.63
C LEU A 23 -4.42 5.34 6.39
N GLU A 24 -4.05 6.42 7.10
CA GLU A 24 -5.00 7.30 7.78
C GLU A 24 -6.03 7.89 6.83
N LYS A 25 -5.58 8.37 5.65
CA LYS A 25 -6.49 8.92 4.65
C LYS A 25 -7.47 7.90 4.10
N ILE A 26 -7.01 6.67 3.86
CA ILE A 26 -7.88 5.58 3.37
C ILE A 26 -8.88 5.17 4.45
N TYR A 27 -8.39 5.01 5.69
CA TYR A 27 -9.22 4.64 6.84
C TYR A 27 -10.27 5.71 7.17
N ALA A 28 -9.91 7.00 7.12
CA ALA A 28 -10.84 8.11 7.28
C ALA A 28 -11.92 8.15 6.18
N GLY A 29 -11.64 7.53 5.02
CA GLY A 29 -12.61 7.31 3.94
C GLY A 29 -13.56 6.14 4.18
N GLY A 30 -13.41 5.40 5.30
CA GLY A 30 -14.24 4.26 5.68
C GLY A 30 -13.87 2.94 4.99
N MET A 31 -12.72 2.87 4.30
CA MET A 31 -12.27 1.66 3.62
C MET A 31 -11.37 0.81 4.52
N ARG A 32 -11.47 -0.52 4.34
CA ARG A 32 -10.61 -1.50 5.02
C ARG A 32 -9.34 -1.73 4.21
N ILE A 33 -8.22 -1.86 4.91
CA ILE A 33 -6.89 -1.87 4.31
C ILE A 33 -6.16 -3.16 4.65
N LEU A 34 -5.50 -3.73 3.65
CA LEU A 34 -4.49 -4.76 3.82
C LEU A 34 -3.15 -4.17 3.37
N VAL A 35 -2.16 -4.18 4.24
CA VAL A 35 -0.78 -3.81 3.88
C VAL A 35 0.03 -5.09 3.75
N ARG A 36 0.67 -5.26 2.59
CA ARG A 36 1.55 -6.41 2.34
C ARG A 36 2.98 -5.96 2.06
N LEU A 37 3.92 -6.49 2.84
CA LEU A 37 5.34 -6.19 2.75
C LEU A 37 6.14 -7.44 2.37
N GLY A 38 7.43 -7.25 2.06
CA GLY A 38 8.28 -8.32 1.54
C GLY A 38 8.72 -9.38 2.55
N SER A 39 8.55 -9.14 3.86
CA SER A 39 8.94 -10.10 4.90
C SER A 39 8.23 -9.83 6.23
N ALA A 40 8.22 -10.83 7.11
CA ALA A 40 7.66 -10.71 8.47
C ALA A 40 8.42 -9.68 9.32
N GLU A 41 9.73 -9.54 9.12
CA GLU A 41 10.54 -8.51 9.80
C GLU A 41 10.12 -7.10 9.38
N ARG A 42 9.81 -6.90 8.08
CA ARG A 42 9.29 -5.62 7.58
C ARG A 42 7.92 -5.32 8.15
N VAL A 43 7.05 -6.33 8.27
CA VAL A 43 5.73 -6.21 8.91
C VAL A 43 5.87 -5.79 10.38
N ALA A 44 6.71 -6.48 11.16
CA ALA A 44 6.93 -6.15 12.57
C ALA A 44 7.53 -4.74 12.75
N ALA A 45 8.43 -4.32 11.87
CA ALA A 45 8.99 -2.98 11.89
C ALA A 45 7.93 -1.90 11.59
N LEU A 46 7.05 -2.14 10.62
CA LEU A 46 5.93 -1.25 10.31
C LEU A 46 4.93 -1.18 11.47
N ASP A 47 4.55 -2.32 12.05
CA ASP A 47 3.63 -2.41 13.19
C ASP A 47 4.14 -1.58 14.38
N ALA A 48 5.39 -1.81 14.81
CA ALA A 48 6.00 -1.05 15.90
C ALA A 48 6.09 0.47 15.61
N MET A 49 6.32 0.84 14.35
CA MET A 49 6.34 2.23 13.93
C MET A 49 4.94 2.86 13.98
N LEU A 50 3.91 2.19 13.47
CA LEU A 50 2.53 2.70 13.50
C LEU A 50 2.00 2.86 14.94
N TRP A 51 2.39 1.98 15.86
CA TRP A 51 2.09 2.14 17.30
C TRP A 51 2.82 3.31 17.97
N SER A 52 3.97 3.72 17.47
CA SER A 52 4.75 4.85 18.01
C SER A 52 4.53 6.17 17.25
N HIS A 53 3.84 6.12 16.11
CA HIS A 53 3.52 7.28 15.29
C HIS A 53 2.32 8.03 15.86
N HIS A 54 2.48 9.31 16.22
CA HIS A 54 1.35 10.17 16.59
C HIS A 54 1.53 11.61 16.14
N PRO A 55 0.84 12.02 15.06
CA PRO A 55 0.61 13.44 14.83
C PRO A 55 -0.77 13.91 15.33
N GLU A 56 -1.89 13.26 14.99
CA GLU A 56 -3.24 13.76 15.34
C GLU A 56 -4.33 12.66 15.56
N GLY A 57 -3.97 11.35 15.59
CA GLY A 57 -4.98 10.28 15.72
C GLY A 57 -4.44 8.87 15.95
N PHE A 58 -5.36 7.92 16.16
CA PHE A 58 -5.08 6.48 16.32
C PHE A 58 -5.54 5.73 15.07
N LEU A 59 -4.65 4.92 14.47
CA LEU A 59 -4.97 4.02 13.36
C LEU A 59 -5.10 2.59 13.91
N PRO A 60 -6.32 2.03 14.05
CA PRO A 60 -6.49 0.67 14.55
C PRO A 60 -5.92 -0.34 13.53
N HIS A 61 -4.92 -1.11 13.93
CA HIS A 61 -4.27 -2.09 13.07
C HIS A 61 -3.83 -3.33 13.87
N SER A 62 -3.63 -4.44 13.15
CA SER A 62 -2.99 -5.64 13.68
C SER A 62 -2.10 -6.28 12.61
N ALA A 63 -0.98 -6.86 13.04
CA ALA A 63 -0.18 -7.81 12.26
C ALA A 63 -0.41 -9.27 12.70
N GLU A 64 -1.13 -9.48 13.81
CA GLU A 64 -1.39 -10.81 14.37
C GLU A 64 -2.72 -11.36 13.88
N LYS A 65 -2.69 -12.62 13.42
CA LYS A 65 -3.87 -13.34 12.98
C LYS A 65 -4.50 -14.09 14.15
N ASP A 66 -5.69 -13.64 14.54
CA ASP A 66 -6.48 -14.10 15.68
C ASP A 66 -8.00 -14.15 15.33
N GLU A 67 -8.84 -14.35 16.33
CA GLU A 67 -10.30 -14.40 16.17
C GLU A 67 -10.93 -13.06 15.76
N PHE A 68 -10.23 -11.94 15.95
CA PHE A 68 -10.70 -10.60 15.63
C PHE A 68 -10.15 -10.07 14.29
N THR A 69 -9.36 -10.87 13.57
CA THR A 69 -8.70 -10.44 12.33
C THR A 69 -9.68 -9.93 11.28
N GLU A 70 -10.85 -10.55 11.17
CA GLU A 70 -11.90 -10.09 10.25
C GLU A 70 -12.47 -8.72 10.62
N GLU A 71 -12.28 -8.25 11.86
CA GLU A 71 -12.77 -6.96 12.36
C GLU A 71 -11.73 -5.86 12.18
N GLN A 72 -10.44 -6.20 12.06
CA GLN A 72 -9.33 -5.24 11.98
C GLN A 72 -9.43 -4.35 10.72
N PRO A 73 -9.67 -3.03 10.86
CA PRO A 73 -9.84 -2.16 9.70
C PRO A 73 -8.54 -2.00 8.89
N VAL A 74 -7.38 -2.18 9.53
CA VAL A 74 -6.08 -2.28 8.87
C VAL A 74 -5.41 -3.58 9.32
N PHE A 75 -4.98 -4.40 8.37
CA PHE A 75 -4.24 -5.63 8.65
C PHE A 75 -2.89 -5.60 7.93
N LEU A 76 -1.83 -6.03 8.61
CA LEU A 76 -0.46 -6.07 8.09
C LEU A 76 -0.03 -7.53 7.92
N THR A 77 0.52 -7.89 6.76
CA THR A 77 0.96 -9.27 6.50
C THR A 77 2.13 -9.32 5.52
N ALA A 78 2.87 -10.42 5.52
CA ALA A 78 3.82 -10.76 4.45
C ALA A 78 3.22 -11.80 3.49
N GLU A 79 2.07 -12.37 3.83
CA GLU A 79 1.46 -13.51 3.15
C GLU A 79 0.49 -13.06 2.05
N ASN A 80 0.29 -13.93 1.06
CA ASN A 80 -0.73 -13.72 0.04
C ASN A 80 -2.14 -14.10 0.53
N GLU A 81 -2.71 -13.27 1.39
CA GLU A 81 -4.05 -13.44 1.97
C GLU A 81 -4.83 -12.12 2.01
N ASN A 82 -6.13 -12.20 2.35
CA ASN A 82 -6.99 -11.04 2.66
C ASN A 82 -7.95 -11.39 3.82
N PRO A 83 -7.43 -11.64 5.04
CA PRO A 83 -8.23 -12.16 6.13
C PRO A 83 -9.18 -11.11 6.71
N ASN A 84 -8.84 -9.82 6.59
CA ASN A 84 -9.67 -8.73 7.08
C ASN A 84 -10.69 -8.21 6.06
N LYS A 85 -10.86 -8.89 4.90
CA LYS A 85 -11.79 -8.49 3.83
C LYS A 85 -11.58 -7.03 3.40
N ALA A 86 -10.31 -6.65 3.21
CA ALA A 86 -9.93 -5.29 2.83
C ALA A 86 -10.44 -4.91 1.44
N ASP A 87 -10.83 -3.65 1.30
CA ASP A 87 -11.18 -3.01 0.02
C ASP A 87 -9.95 -2.55 -0.74
N VAL A 88 -8.89 -2.17 0.00
CA VAL A 88 -7.65 -1.59 -0.52
C VAL A 88 -6.45 -2.44 -0.13
N LEU A 89 -5.67 -2.84 -1.12
CA LEU A 89 -4.36 -3.48 -0.92
C LEU A 89 -3.25 -2.45 -1.10
N VAL A 90 -2.41 -2.27 -0.08
CA VAL A 90 -1.20 -1.44 -0.14
C VAL A 90 0.03 -2.34 -0.14
N LEU A 91 0.89 -2.19 -1.13
CA LEU A 91 2.06 -3.02 -1.38
C LEU A 91 3.31 -2.16 -1.41
N ALA A 92 4.37 -2.65 -0.79
CA ALA A 92 5.70 -2.05 -0.88
C ALA A 92 6.77 -3.14 -1.00
N ASP A 93 8.04 -2.73 -0.96
CA ASP A 93 9.20 -3.64 -1.01
C ASP A 93 9.23 -4.54 -2.27
N GLY A 94 8.67 -4.04 -3.38
CA GLY A 94 8.64 -4.76 -4.67
C GLY A 94 7.59 -5.87 -4.77
N VAL A 95 6.75 -6.04 -3.75
CA VAL A 95 5.66 -7.03 -3.75
C VAL A 95 4.56 -6.60 -4.72
N LEU A 96 3.92 -7.59 -5.37
CA LEU A 96 2.84 -7.38 -6.33
C LEU A 96 1.55 -8.09 -5.92
N PRO A 97 0.38 -7.60 -6.34
CA PRO A 97 -0.87 -8.29 -6.10
C PRO A 97 -0.95 -9.53 -7.01
N GLU A 98 -1.22 -10.69 -6.42
CA GLU A 98 -1.48 -11.92 -7.19
C GLU A 98 -2.89 -11.94 -7.78
N LYS A 99 -3.88 -11.48 -7.00
CA LYS A 99 -5.28 -11.35 -7.38
C LYS A 99 -5.76 -9.91 -7.15
N PRO A 100 -5.29 -8.95 -7.96
CA PRO A 100 -5.73 -7.56 -7.83
C PRO A 100 -7.26 -7.41 -7.89
N GLU A 101 -7.95 -8.27 -8.63
CA GLU A 101 -9.41 -8.30 -8.77
C GLU A 101 -10.18 -8.52 -7.46
N ASP A 102 -9.52 -9.03 -6.41
CA ASP A 102 -10.12 -9.21 -5.09
C ASP A 102 -10.26 -7.87 -4.32
N PHE A 103 -9.68 -6.79 -4.85
CA PHE A 103 -9.66 -5.46 -4.24
C PHE A 103 -10.29 -4.41 -5.16
N SER A 104 -10.82 -3.35 -4.56
CA SER A 104 -11.28 -2.18 -5.31
C SER A 104 -10.10 -1.34 -5.81
N ILE A 105 -9.05 -1.21 -4.98
CA ILE A 105 -7.85 -0.43 -5.27
C ILE A 105 -6.61 -1.22 -4.83
N CYS A 106 -5.59 -1.31 -5.68
CA CYS A 106 -4.26 -1.74 -5.28
C CYS A 106 -3.27 -0.58 -5.39
N CYS A 107 -2.63 -0.21 -4.29
CA CYS A 107 -1.58 0.80 -4.22
C CYS A 107 -0.21 0.10 -4.22
N ILE A 108 0.63 0.35 -5.21
CA ILE A 108 1.99 -0.17 -5.33
C ILE A 108 2.97 0.99 -5.09
N LEU A 109 3.73 0.91 -4.01
CA LEU A 109 4.71 1.91 -3.61
C LEU A 109 6.11 1.47 -4.06
N PHE A 110 6.87 2.38 -4.66
CA PHE A 110 8.25 2.11 -5.04
C PHE A 110 9.15 3.33 -4.84
N ASN A 111 10.42 3.05 -4.54
CA ASN A 111 11.43 4.08 -4.35
C ASN A 111 11.91 4.63 -5.69
N GLY A 112 11.69 5.93 -5.91
CA GLY A 112 12.09 6.65 -7.11
C GLY A 112 13.56 7.05 -7.18
N LEU A 113 14.27 6.94 -6.06
CA LEU A 113 15.72 7.15 -5.97
C LEU A 113 16.48 5.86 -6.28
N ASP A 114 15.77 4.74 -6.45
CA ASP A 114 16.30 3.45 -6.85
C ASP A 114 15.94 3.19 -8.33
N GLU A 115 16.96 3.12 -9.17
CA GLU A 115 16.80 2.89 -10.61
C GLU A 115 16.23 1.51 -10.93
N GLU A 116 16.57 0.48 -10.13
CA GLU A 116 16.06 -0.87 -10.31
C GLU A 116 14.58 -0.93 -9.94
N ALA A 117 14.20 -0.35 -8.81
CA ALA A 117 12.79 -0.24 -8.41
C ALA A 117 11.96 0.54 -9.44
N THR A 118 12.52 1.61 -10.00
CA THR A 118 11.86 2.41 -11.05
C THR A 118 11.69 1.62 -12.35
N ALA A 119 12.71 0.86 -12.77
CA ALA A 119 12.64 0.00 -13.95
C ALA A 119 11.63 -1.14 -13.77
N ALA A 120 11.60 -1.77 -12.58
CA ALA A 120 10.62 -2.78 -12.22
C ALA A 120 9.19 -2.21 -12.26
N ALA A 121 8.95 -1.05 -11.64
CA ALA A 121 7.65 -0.39 -11.64
C ALA A 121 7.15 -0.06 -13.05
N ARG A 122 8.03 0.41 -13.96
CA ARG A 122 7.68 0.63 -15.37
C ARG A 122 7.22 -0.65 -16.08
N THR A 123 7.92 -1.75 -15.81
CA THR A 123 7.59 -3.07 -16.38
C THR A 123 6.24 -3.55 -15.87
N GLN A 124 6.00 -3.43 -14.57
CA GLN A 124 4.75 -3.81 -13.91
C GLN A 124 3.57 -2.95 -14.38
N TRP A 125 3.77 -1.63 -14.48
CA TRP A 125 2.78 -0.69 -15.01
C TRP A 125 2.27 -1.14 -16.37
N LYS A 126 3.19 -1.44 -17.30
CA LYS A 126 2.84 -1.93 -18.62
C LYS A 126 2.08 -3.26 -18.54
N ALA A 127 2.53 -4.20 -17.72
CA ALA A 127 1.89 -5.50 -17.56
C ALA A 127 0.43 -5.38 -17.04
N PHE A 128 0.16 -4.48 -16.09
CA PHE A 128 -1.22 -4.24 -15.63
C PHE A 128 -2.10 -3.58 -16.69
N ARG A 129 -1.56 -2.61 -17.44
CA ARG A 129 -2.28 -2.01 -18.58
C ARG A 129 -2.60 -3.02 -19.67
N ASP A 130 -1.65 -3.89 -20.01
CA ASP A 130 -1.83 -4.94 -21.03
C ASP A 130 -2.88 -5.98 -20.60
N LYS A 131 -3.05 -6.18 -19.28
CA LYS A 131 -4.12 -7.00 -18.69
C LYS A 131 -5.48 -6.27 -18.61
N GLY A 132 -5.56 -5.00 -19.00
CA GLY A 132 -6.80 -4.23 -19.03
C GLY A 132 -7.20 -3.56 -17.71
N PHE A 133 -6.30 -3.51 -16.72
CA PHE A 133 -6.57 -2.76 -15.49
C PHE A 133 -6.49 -1.25 -15.73
N GLU A 134 -7.32 -0.49 -15.00
CA GLU A 134 -7.15 0.96 -14.89
C GLU A 134 -5.90 1.23 -14.06
N THR A 135 -4.93 1.95 -14.63
CA THR A 135 -3.69 2.29 -13.94
C THR A 135 -3.59 3.79 -13.72
N VAL A 136 -3.27 4.20 -12.50
CA VAL A 136 -3.11 5.62 -12.14
C VAL A 136 -1.74 5.83 -11.52
N TYR A 137 -1.05 6.88 -11.97
CA TYR A 137 0.30 7.20 -11.53
C TYR A 137 0.28 8.41 -10.60
N PHE A 138 0.93 8.28 -9.45
CA PHE A 138 1.13 9.35 -8.49
C PHE A 138 2.63 9.57 -8.30
N ARG A 139 3.10 10.78 -8.62
CA ARG A 139 4.48 11.20 -8.33
C ARG A 139 4.49 12.15 -7.15
N GLN A 140 5.35 11.86 -6.18
CA GLN A 140 5.53 12.74 -5.04
C GLN A 140 6.22 14.04 -5.48
N THR A 141 5.65 15.18 -5.08
CA THR A 141 6.17 16.51 -5.40
C THR A 141 7.26 16.94 -4.42
N GLU A 142 7.92 18.05 -4.72
CA GLU A 142 8.95 18.57 -3.84
C GLU A 142 8.43 19.01 -2.47
N THR A 143 7.18 19.46 -2.40
CA THR A 143 6.54 19.90 -1.16
C THR A 143 5.91 18.75 -0.36
N GLY A 144 6.08 17.49 -0.80
CA GLY A 144 5.48 16.31 -0.16
C GLY A 144 4.04 16.01 -0.60
N GLY A 145 3.52 16.76 -1.59
CA GLY A 145 2.23 16.51 -2.22
C GLY A 145 2.29 15.44 -3.32
N TRP A 146 1.21 15.33 -4.09
CA TRP A 146 1.06 14.32 -5.15
C TRP A 146 0.63 14.94 -6.48
N GLU A 147 1.37 14.65 -7.54
CA GLU A 147 0.97 14.87 -8.92
C GLU A 147 0.36 13.59 -9.48
N LYS A 148 -0.89 13.67 -9.94
CA LYS A 148 -1.63 12.55 -10.54
C LYS A 148 -1.54 12.61 -12.06
N THR A 149 -1.21 11.50 -12.68
CA THR A 149 -1.36 11.27 -14.12
C THR A 149 -2.20 10.02 -14.34
N ALA A 150 -3.24 10.14 -15.17
CA ALA A 150 -4.06 9.03 -15.64
C ALA A 150 -3.62 8.61 -17.04
#